data_AF-X1EWH2-F1
#
_entry.id   AF-X1EWH2-F1
#
_cell.length_a   1.000
_cell.length_b   1.000
_cell.length_c   1.000
_cell.angle_alpha   90.00
_cell.angle_beta   90.00
_cell.angle_gamma   90.00
#
_symmetry.space_group_name_H-M   'P 1'
#
loop_
_entity.id
_entity.type
_entity.pdbx_description
1 polymer ?
#
loop_
_entity_poly.entity_id
_entity_poly.type
_entity_poly.pdbx_seq_one_letter_code
_entity_poly.pdbx_strand_id
1 'polypeptide(L)'
;LDECPAYDDSFEKVSRATSRTHQWAERCQRAQKRSDQALYAIVQGGIFPQLRHQSAEYLTSLGFSGYAIGGLSLGEPKKVTLTVTEETVASLPEDKPRYLMGVGSPEDLLEGIARGIDIFDSALPTRVARNGAFFTGQGRHNIGNTAYHQR
;
A
#
# COMPACT_ATOMS: atom_id res chain seq x y z
N LEU A 1 -10.53 -2.30 8.79
CA LEU A 1 -11.11 -3.37 7.97
C LEU A 1 -11.43 -2.78 6.61
N ASP A 2 -11.13 -3.50 5.55
CA ASP A 2 -11.35 -3.11 4.17
C ASP A 2 -11.66 -4.34 3.32
N GLU A 3 -12.10 -4.10 2.09
CA GLU A 3 -12.24 -5.13 1.07
C GLU A 3 -11.28 -4.83 -0.07
N CYS A 4 -10.41 -5.80 -0.35
CA CYS A 4 -9.40 -5.72 -1.40
C CYS A 4 -9.91 -6.44 -2.67
N PRO A 5 -10.46 -5.73 -3.68
CA PRO A 5 -10.81 -6.33 -4.96
C PRO A 5 -9.56 -6.78 -5.72
N ALA A 6 -9.73 -7.67 -6.71
CA ALA A 6 -8.64 -8.01 -7.63
C ALA A 6 -8.31 -6.81 -8.53
N TYR A 7 -7.07 -6.72 -9.04
CA TYR A 7 -6.65 -5.56 -9.82
C TYR A 7 -7.35 -5.45 -11.18
N ASP A 8 -7.84 -6.58 -11.71
CA ASP A 8 -8.55 -6.72 -12.99
C ASP A 8 -10.08 -6.75 -12.82
N ASP A 9 -10.59 -6.52 -11.61
CA ASP A 9 -12.02 -6.40 -11.35
C ASP A 9 -12.62 -5.17 -12.04
N SER A 10 -13.89 -5.29 -12.46
CA SER A 10 -14.60 -4.19 -13.11
C SER A 10 -14.74 -2.96 -12.20
N PHE A 11 -14.88 -1.80 -12.81
CA PHE A 11 -15.11 -0.53 -12.10
C PHE A 11 -16.27 -0.64 -11.09
N GLU A 12 -17.39 -1.27 -11.47
CA GLU A 12 -18.56 -1.43 -10.60
C GLU A 12 -18.26 -2.32 -9.40
N LYS A 13 -17.46 -3.38 -9.58
CA LYS A 13 -17.07 -4.27 -8.49
C LYS A 13 -16.13 -3.56 -7.52
N VAL A 14 -15.13 -2.84 -8.05
CA VAL A 14 -14.21 -2.04 -7.24
C VAL A 14 -14.94 -0.91 -6.51
N SER A 15 -15.90 -0.24 -7.16
CA SER A 15 -16.73 0.79 -6.54
C SER A 15 -17.54 0.23 -5.36
N ARG A 16 -18.19 -0.94 -5.53
CA ARG A 16 -18.92 -1.59 -4.43
C ARG A 16 -18.00 -1.98 -3.26
N ALA A 17 -16.81 -2.51 -3.54
CA ALA A 17 -15.83 -2.86 -2.52
C ALA A 17 -15.31 -1.61 -1.77
N THR A 18 -15.10 -0.51 -2.50
CA THR A 18 -14.69 0.79 -1.94
C THR A 18 -15.77 1.33 -0.99
N SER A 19 -17.03 1.34 -1.42
CA SER A 19 -18.16 1.76 -0.57
C SER A 19 -18.32 0.87 0.67
N ARG A 20 -18.04 -0.44 0.57
CA ARG A 20 -18.06 -1.34 1.74
C ARG A 20 -16.91 -1.03 2.70
N THR A 21 -15.73 -0.76 2.16
CA THR A 21 -14.54 -0.32 2.93
C THR A 21 -14.85 0.95 3.72
N HIS A 22 -15.51 1.93 3.11
CA HIS A 22 -15.97 3.16 3.78
C HIS A 22 -16.89 2.90 4.97
N GLN A 23 -17.93 2.09 4.76
CA GLN A 23 -18.85 1.70 5.83
C GLN A 23 -18.14 0.97 6.98
N TRP A 24 -17.14 0.15 6.65
CA TRP A 24 -16.32 -0.53 7.65
C TRP A 24 -15.36 0.41 8.38
N ALA A 25 -14.81 1.42 7.70
CA ALA A 25 -13.96 2.43 8.30
C ALA A 25 -14.71 3.20 9.40
N GLU A 26 -15.93 3.68 9.12
CA GLU A 26 -16.77 4.33 10.14
C GLU A 26 -17.06 3.41 11.33
N ARG A 27 -17.36 2.12 11.06
CA ARG A 27 -17.62 1.13 12.12
C ARG A 27 -16.38 0.92 12.98
N CYS A 28 -15.20 0.86 12.37
CA CYS A 28 -13.93 0.76 13.10
C CYS A 28 -13.69 2.01 13.97
N GLN A 29 -13.93 3.21 13.44
CA GLN A 29 -13.79 4.45 14.19
C GLN A 29 -14.73 4.50 15.39
N ARG A 30 -16.01 4.15 15.22
CA ARG A 30 -16.99 4.05 16.33
C ARG A 30 -16.62 2.99 17.36
N ALA A 31 -15.95 1.92 16.95
CA ALA A 31 -15.52 0.83 17.83
C ALA A 31 -14.22 1.16 18.59
N GLN A 32 -13.46 2.17 18.16
CA GLN A 32 -12.22 2.56 18.82
C GLN A 32 -12.52 3.25 20.16
N LYS A 33 -12.18 2.58 21.27
CA LYS A 33 -12.34 3.12 22.64
C LYS A 33 -11.03 3.58 23.27
N ARG A 34 -9.90 3.18 22.70
CA ARG A 34 -8.55 3.41 23.23
C ARG A 34 -7.92 4.62 22.54
N SER A 35 -7.60 5.64 23.32
CA SER A 35 -6.95 6.87 22.85
C SER A 35 -5.43 6.72 22.71
N ASP A 36 -4.85 5.65 23.24
CA ASP A 36 -3.42 5.33 23.14
C ASP A 36 -3.05 4.52 21.88
N GLN A 37 -4.04 4.23 21.02
CA GLN A 37 -3.86 3.51 19.77
C GLN A 37 -4.20 4.41 18.59
N ALA A 38 -3.35 4.42 17.57
CA ALA A 38 -3.66 5.08 16.30
C ALA A 38 -4.60 4.20 15.46
N LEU A 39 -5.51 4.83 14.71
CA LEU A 39 -6.35 4.15 13.74
C LEU A 39 -6.13 4.76 12.35
N TYR A 40 -5.80 3.89 11.39
CA TYR A 40 -5.57 4.28 10.01
C TYR A 40 -6.76 3.87 9.15
N ALA A 41 -7.17 4.75 8.25
CA ALA A 41 -8.08 4.41 7.17
C ALA A 41 -7.31 3.78 6.00
N ILE A 42 -7.97 2.91 5.23
CA ILE A 42 -7.36 2.27 4.05
C ILE A 42 -8.08 2.78 2.82
N VAL A 43 -7.38 3.56 2.00
CA VAL A 43 -7.86 4.03 0.71
C VAL A 43 -7.85 2.85 -0.26
N GLN A 44 -9.05 2.40 -0.64
CA GLN A 44 -9.29 1.49 -1.76
C GLN A 44 -9.76 2.26 -3.01
N GLY A 45 -9.85 1.58 -4.14
CA GLY A 45 -10.22 2.16 -5.43
C GLY A 45 -9.63 1.44 -6.64
N GLY A 46 -8.89 0.34 -6.43
CA GLY A 46 -8.25 -0.42 -7.49
C GLY A 46 -7.29 0.43 -8.30
N ILE A 47 -7.26 0.22 -9.61
CA ILE A 47 -6.45 1.00 -10.55
C ILE A 47 -7.15 2.27 -11.07
N PHE A 48 -8.33 2.61 -10.53
CA PHE A 48 -9.19 3.68 -11.05
C PHE A 48 -8.97 4.99 -10.28
N PRO A 49 -8.35 6.03 -10.88
CA PRO A 49 -8.06 7.28 -10.17
C PRO A 49 -9.30 7.95 -9.57
N GLN A 50 -10.42 7.95 -10.31
CA GLN A 50 -11.69 8.51 -9.82
C GLN A 50 -12.13 7.89 -8.48
N LEU A 51 -12.05 6.56 -8.35
CA LEU A 51 -12.42 5.89 -7.11
C LEU A 51 -11.40 6.16 -6.00
N ARG A 52 -10.11 6.32 -6.34
CA ARG A 52 -9.08 6.70 -5.36
C ARG A 52 -9.32 8.09 -4.79
N HIS A 53 -9.61 9.09 -5.63
CA HIS A 53 -9.93 10.44 -5.18
C HIS A 53 -11.17 10.45 -4.29
N GLN A 54 -12.27 9.84 -4.75
CA GLN A 54 -13.50 9.73 -3.96
C GLN A 54 -13.27 9.06 -2.60
N SER A 55 -12.44 8.01 -2.59
CA SER A 55 -12.11 7.28 -1.38
C SER A 55 -11.24 8.07 -0.42
N ALA A 56 -10.22 8.77 -0.94
CA ALA A 56 -9.37 9.66 -0.15
C ALA A 56 -10.17 10.82 0.44
N GLU A 57 -10.98 11.52 -0.35
CA GLU A 57 -11.85 12.62 0.11
C GLU A 57 -12.80 12.17 1.21
N TYR A 58 -13.50 11.04 1.00
CA TYR A 58 -14.42 10.52 1.99
C TYR A 58 -13.70 10.14 3.29
N LEU A 59 -12.62 9.37 3.21
CA LEU A 59 -11.90 8.91 4.41
C LEU A 59 -11.23 10.07 5.16
N THR A 60 -10.74 11.08 4.45
CA THR A 60 -10.12 12.26 5.06
C THR A 60 -11.14 13.14 5.79
N SER A 61 -12.38 13.20 5.29
CA SER A 61 -13.48 13.88 5.98
C SER A 61 -13.81 13.28 7.36
N LEU A 62 -13.43 12.02 7.60
CA LEU A 62 -13.64 11.31 8.86
C LEU A 62 -12.50 11.53 9.88
N GLY A 63 -11.35 12.08 9.47
CA GLY A 63 -10.29 12.50 10.40
C GLY A 63 -9.52 11.36 11.10
N PHE A 64 -8.97 10.41 10.34
CA PHE A 64 -8.13 9.33 10.88
C PHE A 64 -6.72 9.80 11.30
N SER A 65 -6.02 8.99 12.12
CA SER A 65 -4.65 9.28 12.55
C SER A 65 -3.63 9.17 11.41
N GLY A 66 -3.96 8.45 10.35
CA GLY A 66 -3.15 8.24 9.15
C GLY A 66 -3.92 7.52 8.06
N TYR A 67 -3.34 7.46 6.86
CA TYR A 67 -4.00 6.92 5.67
C TYR A 67 -3.11 5.90 4.97
N ALA A 68 -3.59 4.67 4.92
CA ALA A 68 -2.97 3.60 4.16
C ALA A 68 -3.51 3.57 2.72
N ILE A 69 -2.66 3.15 1.78
CA ILE A 69 -3.01 2.88 0.39
C ILE A 69 -3.00 1.36 0.21
N GLY A 70 -4.21 0.80 0.09
CA GLY A 70 -4.42 -0.64 -0.08
C GLY A 70 -4.74 -1.02 -1.53
N GLY A 71 -4.81 -2.33 -1.78
CA GLY A 71 -5.25 -2.87 -3.07
C GLY A 71 -4.32 -2.56 -4.25
N LEU A 72 -3.01 -2.52 -3.99
CA LEU A 72 -1.95 -2.38 -4.98
C LEU A 72 -0.93 -3.52 -4.80
N SER A 73 -0.08 -3.72 -5.81
CA SER A 73 0.89 -4.81 -5.91
C SER A 73 0.25 -6.21 -5.92
N LEU A 74 -0.90 -6.33 -6.60
CA LEU A 74 -1.68 -7.56 -6.72
C LEU A 74 -1.43 -8.31 -8.04
N GLY A 75 -0.61 -7.75 -8.93
CA GLY A 75 -0.26 -8.32 -10.23
C GLY A 75 -0.31 -7.30 -11.38
N GLU A 76 -0.76 -6.09 -11.11
CA GLU A 76 -0.76 -5.00 -12.07
C GLU A 76 0.68 -4.57 -12.46
N PRO A 77 0.87 -3.95 -13.65
CA PRO A 77 2.18 -3.45 -14.03
C PRO A 77 2.70 -2.40 -13.05
N LYS A 78 4.01 -2.42 -12.76
CA LYS A 78 4.64 -1.51 -11.79
C LYS A 78 4.32 -0.03 -12.05
N LYS A 79 4.29 0.38 -13.31
CA LYS A 79 3.95 1.76 -13.70
C LYS A 79 2.54 2.15 -13.24
N VAL A 80 1.57 1.23 -13.30
CA VAL A 80 0.20 1.46 -12.84
C VAL A 80 0.19 1.66 -11.33
N THR A 81 0.88 0.80 -10.56
CA THR A 81 1.01 0.96 -9.11
C THR A 81 1.57 2.34 -8.75
N LEU A 82 2.65 2.77 -9.41
CA LEU A 82 3.29 4.06 -9.14
C LEU A 82 2.38 5.24 -9.48
N THR A 83 1.73 5.23 -10.65
CA THR A 83 0.79 6.29 -11.04
C THR A 83 -0.39 6.37 -10.07
N VAL A 84 -1.00 5.24 -9.72
CA VAL A 84 -2.14 5.22 -8.79
C VAL A 84 -1.73 5.68 -7.39
N THR A 85 -0.52 5.33 -6.95
CA THR A 85 0.04 5.79 -5.67
C THR A 85 0.17 7.32 -5.68
N GLU A 86 0.76 7.89 -6.73
CA GLU A 86 0.96 9.33 -6.88
C GLU A 86 -0.35 10.11 -6.85
N GLU A 87 -1.34 9.68 -7.65
CA GLU A 87 -2.69 10.27 -7.69
C GLU A 87 -3.39 10.19 -6.32
N THR A 88 -3.22 9.06 -5.63
CA THR A 88 -3.81 8.88 -4.30
C THR A 88 -3.16 9.79 -3.27
N VAL A 89 -1.82 9.87 -3.25
CA VAL A 89 -1.08 10.72 -2.31
C VAL A 89 -1.42 12.19 -2.49
N ALA A 90 -1.59 12.66 -3.73
CA ALA A 90 -2.01 14.03 -4.02
C ALA A 90 -3.37 14.41 -3.39
N SER A 91 -4.20 13.42 -3.06
CA SER A 91 -5.52 13.61 -2.41
C SER A 91 -5.48 13.40 -0.90
N LEU A 92 -4.30 13.13 -0.31
CA LEU A 92 -4.13 12.87 1.11
C LEU A 92 -3.46 14.04 1.83
N PRO A 93 -3.90 14.35 3.07
CA PRO A 93 -3.31 15.43 3.87
C PRO A 93 -1.81 15.22 4.09
N GLU A 94 -1.04 16.28 3.96
CA GLU A 94 0.42 16.27 4.16
C GLU A 94 0.83 16.17 5.64
N ASP A 95 -0.05 16.56 6.56
CA ASP A 95 0.19 16.51 8.01
C ASP A 95 -0.12 15.13 8.63
N LYS A 96 -0.39 14.12 7.79
CA LYS A 96 -0.76 12.77 8.22
C LYS A 96 0.12 11.72 7.53
N PRO A 97 0.54 10.68 8.28
CA PRO A 97 1.37 9.62 7.73
C PRO A 97 0.62 8.83 6.64
N ARG A 98 1.34 8.56 5.55
CA ARG A 98 0.88 7.81 4.38
C ARG A 98 1.58 6.45 4.33
N TYR A 99 0.80 5.38 4.34
CA TYR A 99 1.30 4.01 4.43
C TYR A 99 1.00 3.22 3.16
N LEU A 100 2.02 2.82 2.40
CA LEU A 100 1.83 1.93 1.25
C LEU A 100 1.96 0.46 1.66
N MET A 101 0.84 -0.25 1.61
CA MET A 101 0.75 -1.63 2.13
C MET A 101 1.34 -2.64 1.14
N GLY A 102 2.15 -3.58 1.64
CA GLY A 102 2.63 -4.76 0.91
C GLY A 102 3.77 -4.51 -0.07
N VAL A 103 4.37 -3.31 -0.07
CA VAL A 103 5.46 -2.91 -0.97
C VAL A 103 6.78 -2.91 -0.24
N GLY A 104 7.85 -3.45 -0.84
CA GLY A 104 9.15 -3.44 -0.17
C GLY A 104 10.37 -3.94 -0.93
N SER A 105 10.40 -3.91 -2.26
CA SER A 105 11.71 -3.97 -2.94
C SER A 105 12.45 -2.65 -2.70
N PRO A 106 13.80 -2.64 -2.64
CA PRO A 106 14.55 -1.41 -2.42
C PRO A 106 14.20 -0.30 -3.42
N GLU A 107 14.00 -0.64 -4.69
CA GLU A 107 13.62 0.29 -5.75
C GLU A 107 12.22 0.87 -5.48
N ASP A 108 11.29 0.01 -5.07
CA ASP A 108 9.92 0.41 -4.78
C ASP A 108 9.82 1.34 -3.56
N LEU A 109 10.67 1.13 -2.55
CA LEU A 109 10.76 2.02 -1.40
C LEU A 109 11.20 3.42 -1.84
N LEU A 110 12.23 3.52 -2.68
CA LEU A 110 12.73 4.81 -3.20
C LEU A 110 11.66 5.53 -4.03
N GLU A 111 10.98 4.80 -4.93
CA GLU A 111 9.90 5.36 -5.75
C GLU A 111 8.68 5.80 -4.92
N GLY A 112 8.37 5.07 -3.85
CA GLY A 112 7.30 5.43 -2.91
C GLY A 112 7.64 6.66 -2.08
N ILE A 113 8.87 6.74 -1.55
CA ILE A 113 9.36 7.90 -0.80
C ILE A 113 9.33 9.16 -1.68
N ALA A 114 9.79 9.04 -2.93
CA ALA A 114 9.76 10.14 -3.90
C ALA A 114 8.32 10.64 -4.20
N ARG A 115 7.31 9.81 -3.95
CA ARG A 115 5.88 10.13 -4.10
C ARG A 115 5.19 10.47 -2.78
N GLY A 116 5.93 10.63 -1.69
CA GLY A 116 5.39 11.08 -0.40
C GLY A 116 4.80 9.97 0.47
N ILE A 117 5.25 8.72 0.32
CA ILE A 117 4.92 7.64 1.25
C ILE A 117 5.90 7.63 2.42
N ASP A 118 5.37 7.43 3.63
CA ASP A 118 6.12 7.48 4.90
C ASP A 118 6.36 6.09 5.51
N ILE A 119 5.42 5.16 5.31
CA ILE A 119 5.43 3.83 5.94
C ILE A 119 5.28 2.75 4.86
N PHE A 120 6.01 1.64 5.05
CA PHE A 120 5.99 0.48 4.18
C PHE A 120 6.05 -0.81 5.00
N ASP A 121 5.53 -1.90 4.45
CA ASP A 121 5.69 -3.24 4.98
C ASP A 121 5.84 -4.26 3.83
N SER A 122 6.67 -5.29 4.05
CA SER A 122 6.76 -6.38 3.09
C SER A 122 7.34 -7.65 3.69
N ALA A 123 6.79 -8.79 3.28
CA ALA A 123 7.40 -10.09 3.53
C ALA A 123 8.60 -10.36 2.60
N LEU A 124 8.83 -9.54 1.57
CA LEU A 124 9.89 -9.71 0.58
C LEU A 124 11.28 -9.99 1.20
N PRO A 125 11.83 -9.15 2.10
CA PRO A 125 13.19 -9.36 2.61
C PRO A 125 13.35 -10.71 3.30
N THR A 126 12.39 -11.10 4.14
CA THR A 126 12.47 -12.40 4.83
C THR A 126 12.24 -13.57 3.88
N ARG A 127 11.34 -13.44 2.90
CA ARG A 127 11.05 -14.48 1.90
C ARG A 127 12.22 -14.73 0.97
N VAL A 128 12.90 -13.69 0.48
CA VAL A 128 14.07 -13.89 -0.41
C VAL A 128 15.26 -14.48 0.35
N ALA A 129 15.48 -14.06 1.59
CA ALA A 129 16.54 -14.59 2.44
C ALA A 129 16.37 -16.10 2.69
N ARG A 130 15.15 -16.55 3.02
CA ARG A 130 14.85 -17.99 3.17
C ARG A 130 15.06 -18.80 1.89
N ASN A 131 15.00 -18.16 0.72
CA ASN A 131 15.26 -18.77 -0.59
C ASN A 131 16.70 -18.52 -1.09
N GLY A 132 17.63 -18.17 -0.19
CA GLY A 132 19.06 -18.02 -0.51
C GLY A 132 19.43 -16.72 -1.22
N ALA A 133 18.55 -15.73 -1.30
CA ALA A 133 18.84 -14.45 -1.92
C ALA A 133 18.91 -13.30 -0.90
N PHE A 134 19.78 -12.32 -1.15
CA PHE A 134 19.99 -11.17 -0.27
C PHE A 134 20.17 -9.90 -1.08
N PHE A 135 19.91 -8.74 -0.46
CA PHE A 135 20.10 -7.43 -1.07
C PHE A 135 21.42 -6.80 -0.58
N THR A 136 22.15 -6.17 -1.49
CA THR A 136 23.29 -5.31 -1.20
C THR A 136 23.08 -3.95 -1.88
N GLY A 137 23.98 -2.99 -1.67
CA GLY A 137 23.97 -1.73 -2.43
C GLY A 137 24.18 -1.90 -3.94
N GLN A 138 24.58 -3.08 -4.41
CA GLN A 138 24.75 -3.42 -5.83
C GLN A 138 23.57 -4.23 -6.39
N GLY A 139 22.49 -4.39 -5.61
CA GLY A 139 21.28 -5.10 -6.02
C GLY A 139 21.11 -6.46 -5.34
N ARG A 140 20.34 -7.35 -5.97
CA ARG A 140 19.98 -8.65 -5.42
C ARG A 140 20.97 -9.73 -5.85
N HIS A 141 21.45 -10.51 -4.90
CA HIS A 141 22.37 -11.63 -5.10
C HIS A 141 21.74 -12.94 -4.62
N ASN A 142 22.25 -14.07 -5.13
CA ASN A 142 21.85 -15.42 -4.71
C ASN A 142 23.08 -16.18 -4.21
N ILE A 143 23.06 -16.62 -2.95
CA ILE A 143 24.17 -17.32 -2.29
C ILE A 143 24.46 -18.68 -2.93
N GLY A 144 23.50 -19.29 -3.61
CA GLY A 144 23.69 -20.54 -4.35
C GLY A 144 24.41 -20.37 -5.70
N ASN A 145 24.80 -19.16 -6.07
CA ASN A 145 25.60 -18.93 -7.28
C ASN A 145 27.01 -19.51 -7.09
N THR A 146 27.54 -20.20 -8.10
CA THR A 146 28.88 -20.81 -8.12
C THR A 146 30.00 -19.82 -7.77
N ALA A 147 29.81 -18.53 -8.06
CA ALA A 147 30.74 -17.47 -7.69
C ALA A 147 30.97 -17.34 -6.16
N TYR A 148 30.05 -17.84 -5.33
CA TYR A 148 30.16 -17.80 -3.86
C TYR A 148 30.63 -19.13 -3.25
N HIS A 149 30.83 -20.18 -4.05
CA HIS A 149 31.37 -21.43 -3.54
C HIS A 149 32.86 -21.25 -3.21
N GLN A 150 33.24 -21.50 -1.96
CA GLN A 150 34.64 -21.64 -1.60
C GLN A 150 35.15 -23.00 -2.09
N ARG A 151 36.34 -22.99 -2.71
CA ARG A 151 37.04 -24.20 -3.16
C ARG A 151 37.57 -25.02 -2.00
#